data_AF-A0A925WEN0-F1
#
_entry.id   AF-A0A925WEN0-F1
#
_cell.length_a   1.000
_cell.length_b   1.000
_cell.length_c   1.000
_cell.angle_alpha   90.00
_cell.angle_beta   90.00
_cell.angle_gamma   90.00
#
_symmetry.space_group_name_H-M   'P 1'
#
loop_
_entity.id
_entity.type
_entity.pdbx_description
1 polymer ?
#
loop_
_entity_poly.entity_id
_entity_poly.type
_entity_poly.pdbx_seq_one_letter_code
_entity_poly.pdbx_strand_id
1 'polypeptide(L)'
;MKLPSPLLVISVGFVLVSAVVLWRMERPAWISLSVKSASPAVQEQESRQPTDPQHLVGKPSARPEIEITLATIEAEQDPMRREEWMQLLAATTSDADLATAIAALQNGIHTELSTDLQLRLLRRWAGIDPAAAAGWTTRELSGEVRQEALGNIAIEWASRNLEKAIDWAKQLPAIDDQQNALLSTAYEAARTTPRQALALAVELLECPARDEAITHAATQWATVQPTEAAAWAIQITDESLREQVLAAIAIAWGDRDPVQAANLAVQSLSPGRLQDDAIISVVQHWVQTQPEAAAAWV
;
A
#
# COMPACT_ATOMS: atom_id res chain seq x y z
N MET A 1 69.17 50.26 -21.32
CA MET A 1 69.90 49.05 -20.90
C MET A 1 68.91 48.16 -20.16
N LYS A 2 68.56 47.01 -20.78
CA LYS A 2 67.82 45.84 -20.27
C LYS A 2 66.41 46.01 -19.63
N LEU A 3 65.39 45.65 -20.42
CA LEU A 3 64.15 44.92 -20.05
C LEU A 3 64.49 43.54 -19.39
N PRO A 4 63.55 42.73 -18.81
CA PRO A 4 62.08 42.76 -18.97
C PRO A 4 61.22 42.49 -17.69
N SER A 5 59.90 42.69 -17.79
CA SER A 5 58.85 42.03 -16.97
C SER A 5 58.69 40.56 -17.41
N PRO A 6 58.15 39.60 -16.60
CA PRO A 6 56.70 39.30 -16.72
C PRO A 6 55.99 38.56 -15.53
N LEU A 7 54.66 38.60 -15.58
CA LEU A 7 53.64 37.54 -15.33
C LEU A 7 53.44 36.83 -13.97
N LEU A 8 52.26 37.11 -13.41
CA LEU A 8 51.18 36.19 -12.96
C LEU A 8 51.41 34.68 -13.18
N VAL A 9 51.46 33.89 -12.10
CA VAL A 9 50.97 32.49 -12.05
C VAL A 9 50.46 32.21 -10.62
N ILE A 10 49.15 31.98 -10.51
CA ILE A 10 48.48 31.31 -9.40
C ILE A 10 48.41 29.83 -9.79
N SER A 11 49.08 28.94 -9.04
CA SER A 11 48.72 27.52 -8.99
C SER A 11 49.49 26.72 -7.92
N VAL A 12 48.68 26.11 -7.03
CA VAL A 12 48.67 24.71 -6.56
C VAL A 12 49.96 24.10 -5.96
N GLY A 13 49.86 23.67 -4.69
CA GLY A 13 50.82 22.78 -4.04
C GLY A 13 50.30 22.22 -2.71
N PHE A 14 49.46 21.19 -2.79
CA PHE A 14 48.99 20.31 -1.72
C PHE A 14 50.14 19.67 -0.92
N VAL A 15 50.06 19.63 0.42
CA VAL A 15 50.31 18.41 1.22
C VAL A 15 49.43 18.44 2.47
N LEU A 16 48.48 17.50 2.50
CA LEU A 16 47.63 17.07 3.61
C LEU A 16 48.44 16.33 4.69
N VAL A 17 48.15 16.58 5.97
CA VAL A 17 47.96 15.51 6.96
C VAL A 17 46.84 15.93 7.95
N SER A 18 45.63 15.50 7.61
CA SER A 18 44.63 14.89 8.52
C SER A 18 44.38 15.52 9.89
N ALA A 19 43.69 16.66 9.90
CA ALA A 19 42.78 16.97 11.00
C ALA A 19 41.37 16.56 10.53
N VAL A 20 40.90 15.40 10.97
CA VAL A 20 39.47 15.05 10.96
C VAL A 20 38.80 16.01 11.94
N VAL A 21 38.60 17.23 11.47
CA VAL A 21 37.85 18.26 12.16
C VAL A 21 36.42 17.77 12.18
N LEU A 22 35.96 17.46 13.40
CA LEU A 22 34.57 17.26 13.75
C LEU A 22 33.71 18.33 13.08
N TRP A 23 33.09 18.00 11.95
CA TRP A 23 31.89 18.67 11.51
C TRP A 23 30.75 18.07 12.34
N ARG A 24 30.63 18.57 13.56
CA ARG A 24 29.47 18.38 14.43
C ARG A 24 28.32 19.10 13.74
N MET A 25 27.65 18.41 12.82
CA MET A 25 26.27 18.75 12.49
C MET A 25 25.52 18.64 13.82
N GLU A 26 25.18 19.77 14.42
CA GLU A 26 24.08 19.84 15.36
C GLU A 26 22.85 19.36 14.59
N ARG A 27 22.52 18.08 14.76
CA ARG A 27 21.28 17.51 14.24
C ARG A 27 20.14 18.35 14.84
N PRO A 28 19.18 18.83 14.03
CA PRO A 28 18.02 19.53 14.57
C PRO A 28 17.36 18.70 15.67
N ALA A 29 17.14 19.32 16.83
CA ALA A 29 16.76 18.67 18.10
C ALA A 29 15.35 18.04 18.13
N TRP A 30 14.74 17.77 16.98
CA TRP A 30 13.33 17.34 16.85
C TRP A 30 13.11 16.06 16.03
N ILE A 31 14.15 15.28 15.76
CA ILE A 31 13.99 13.83 15.49
C ILE A 31 13.96 13.12 16.84
N SER A 32 12.88 13.30 17.59
CA SER A 32 12.58 12.54 18.80
C SER A 32 11.16 12.00 18.76
N LEU A 33 10.80 11.40 17.63
CA LEU A 33 9.85 10.29 17.68
C LEU A 33 10.58 9.17 18.41
N SER A 34 10.53 9.21 19.74
CA SER A 34 11.27 8.31 20.61
C SER A 34 10.28 7.42 21.32
N VAL A 35 10.37 6.13 21.02
CA VAL A 35 9.68 5.12 21.81
C VAL A 35 10.67 4.53 22.76
N LYS A 36 10.41 4.68 24.05
CA LYS A 36 11.08 3.87 25.06
C LYS A 36 10.45 2.49 25.06
N SER A 37 11.15 1.48 24.56
CA SER A 37 10.73 0.08 24.68
C SER A 37 11.85 -0.79 25.25
N ALA A 38 11.47 -1.79 26.05
CA ALA A 38 12.38 -2.83 26.50
C ALA A 38 12.40 -3.95 25.46
N SER A 39 13.59 -4.41 25.04
CA SER A 39 13.74 -5.47 24.03
C SER A 39 12.87 -6.72 24.31
N PRO A 40 12.20 -7.31 23.31
CA PRO A 40 11.56 -8.61 23.45
C PRO A 40 12.64 -9.68 23.69
N ALA A 41 12.35 -10.61 24.60
CA ALA A 41 13.31 -11.62 25.04
C ALA A 41 13.55 -12.65 23.92
N VAL A 42 14.79 -12.72 23.44
CA VAL A 42 15.31 -13.94 22.81
C VAL A 42 15.33 -15.01 23.91
N GLN A 43 14.44 -16.01 23.82
CA GLN A 43 14.52 -17.20 24.68
C GLN A 43 15.67 -18.07 24.18
N GLU A 44 16.88 -17.76 24.63
CA GLU A 44 18.02 -18.67 24.50
C GLU A 44 17.86 -19.77 25.56
N GLN A 45 17.56 -20.98 25.10
CA GLN A 45 17.46 -22.18 25.92
C GLN A 45 18.86 -22.56 26.43
N GLU A 46 19.27 -21.96 27.55
CA GLU A 46 20.50 -22.35 28.25
C GLU A 46 20.31 -23.69 28.96
N SER A 47 20.99 -24.70 28.43
CA SER A 47 21.19 -26.02 29.01
C SER A 47 21.85 -25.91 30.39
N ARG A 48 21.05 -26.17 31.44
CA ARG A 48 21.51 -26.20 32.82
C ARG A 48 22.51 -27.33 33.07
N GLN A 49 23.63 -27.00 33.71
CA GLN A 49 24.38 -27.93 34.57
C GLN A 49 24.62 -27.26 35.94
N PRO A 50 24.55 -27.99 37.07
CA PRO A 50 24.42 -27.36 38.39
C PRO A 50 25.72 -27.46 39.19
N THR A 51 26.34 -26.32 39.53
CA THR A 51 27.24 -26.23 40.68
C THR A 51 27.38 -24.77 41.14
N ASP A 52 26.79 -24.48 42.30
CA ASP A 52 27.39 -23.79 43.46
C ASP A 52 26.36 -22.88 44.19
N PRO A 53 25.95 -23.21 45.43
CA PRO A 53 24.92 -22.47 46.15
C PRO A 53 25.54 -21.40 47.07
N GLN A 54 26.11 -20.34 46.50
CA GLN A 54 26.41 -19.10 47.24
C GLN A 54 26.91 -18.02 46.28
N HIS A 55 26.02 -17.11 45.85
CA HIS A 55 26.23 -15.66 45.92
C HIS A 55 25.22 -14.88 45.05
N LEU A 56 24.65 -13.86 45.71
CA LEU A 56 24.12 -12.60 45.16
C LEU A 56 22.73 -12.65 44.50
N VAL A 57 21.75 -12.20 45.29
CA VAL A 57 20.58 -11.45 44.83
C VAL A 57 21.09 -10.22 44.04
N GLY A 58 21.31 -10.40 42.74
CA GLY A 58 21.45 -9.30 41.81
C GLY A 58 20.09 -8.61 41.70
N LYS A 59 20.02 -7.32 42.04
CA LYS A 59 18.92 -6.46 41.55
C LYS A 59 18.80 -6.68 40.04
N PRO A 60 17.58 -6.74 39.46
CA PRO A 60 17.45 -6.84 38.01
C PRO A 60 18.18 -5.66 37.38
N SER A 61 19.26 -5.95 36.67
CA SER A 61 19.99 -4.96 35.87
C SER A 61 18.98 -4.33 34.91
N ALA A 62 18.73 -3.03 35.07
CA ALA A 62 17.89 -2.30 34.15
C ALA A 62 18.48 -2.45 32.74
N ARG A 63 17.70 -3.04 31.83
CA ARG A 63 18.06 -3.15 30.41
C ARG A 63 18.21 -1.73 29.84
N PRO A 64 19.12 -1.49 28.88
CA PRO A 64 19.21 -0.19 28.24
C PRO A 64 17.90 0.11 27.50
N GLU A 65 17.23 1.20 27.86
CA GLU A 65 16.14 1.78 27.06
C GLU A 65 16.73 2.21 25.72
N ILE A 66 16.33 1.57 24.62
CA ILE A 66 16.72 1.99 23.28
C ILE A 66 15.66 2.98 22.80
N GLU A 67 16.09 4.20 22.48
CA GLU A 67 15.28 5.19 21.79
C GLU A 67 15.17 4.77 20.31
N ILE A 68 13.97 4.35 19.90
CA ILE A 68 13.71 3.95 18.52
C ILE A 68 13.49 5.21 17.68
N THR A 69 14.36 5.45 16.70
CA THR A 69 14.27 6.50 15.68
C THR A 69 14.44 5.91 14.29
N LEU A 70 14.12 6.66 13.23
CA LEU A 70 14.41 6.22 11.86
C LEU A 70 15.90 5.88 11.66
N ALA A 71 16.81 6.66 12.25
CA ALA A 71 18.25 6.41 12.15
C ALA A 71 18.69 5.10 12.83
N THR A 72 18.07 4.73 13.96
CA THR A 72 18.36 3.44 14.60
C THR A 72 17.77 2.27 13.81
N ILE A 73 16.62 2.48 13.16
CA ILE A 73 15.99 1.49 12.27
C ILE A 73 16.88 1.25 11.03
N GLU A 74 17.40 2.32 10.43
CA GLU A 74 18.31 2.25 9.28
C GLU A 74 19.63 1.53 9.61
N ALA A 75 20.12 1.65 10.85
CA ALA A 75 21.32 0.98 11.31
C ALA A 75 21.10 -0.50 11.72
N GLU A 76 19.84 -0.93 11.89
CA GLU A 76 19.52 -2.31 12.30
C GLU A 76 19.76 -3.28 11.14
N GLN A 77 20.48 -4.37 11.41
CA GLN A 77 20.86 -5.38 10.42
C GLN A 77 19.80 -6.48 10.29
N ASP A 78 19.09 -6.79 11.37
CA ASP A 78 18.03 -7.80 11.40
C ASP A 78 16.76 -7.25 10.75
N PRO A 79 16.32 -7.78 9.58
CA PRO A 79 15.13 -7.29 8.90
C PRO A 79 13.85 -7.40 9.72
N MET A 80 13.74 -8.42 10.57
CA MET A 80 12.53 -8.64 11.37
C MET A 80 12.44 -7.62 12.52
N ARG A 81 13.57 -7.34 13.17
CA ARG A 81 13.63 -6.29 14.21
C ARG A 81 13.42 -4.91 13.60
N ARG A 82 13.95 -4.67 12.41
CA ARG A 82 13.74 -3.42 11.66
C ARG A 82 12.25 -3.15 11.42
N GLU A 83 11.50 -4.14 10.94
CA GLU A 83 10.06 -4.01 10.72
C GLU A 83 9.30 -3.80 12.03
N GLU A 84 9.62 -4.55 13.09
CA GLU A 84 9.01 -4.36 14.41
C GLU A 84 9.19 -2.92 14.92
N TRP A 85 10.41 -2.39 14.78
CA TRP A 85 10.71 -1.02 15.19
C TRP A 85 10.03 0.03 14.32
N MET A 86 9.92 -0.22 13.01
CA MET A 86 9.19 0.65 12.08
C MET A 86 7.71 0.75 12.47
N GLN A 87 7.08 -0.41 12.71
CA GLN A 87 5.69 -0.47 13.14
C GLN A 87 5.49 0.26 14.48
N LEU A 88 6.39 0.04 15.44
CA LEU A 88 6.30 0.66 16.75
C LEU A 88 6.47 2.18 16.67
N LEU A 89 7.42 2.68 15.87
CA LEU A 89 7.62 4.11 15.64
C LEU A 89 6.39 4.77 15.01
N ALA A 90 5.81 4.14 14.00
CA ALA A 90 4.61 4.63 13.35
C ALA A 90 3.39 4.64 14.31
N ALA A 91 3.25 3.63 15.16
CA ALA A 91 2.12 3.49 16.09
C ALA A 91 2.18 4.46 17.28
N THR A 92 3.38 4.82 17.71
CA THR A 92 3.63 5.63 18.93
C THR A 92 3.75 7.12 18.66
N THR A 93 3.97 7.50 17.40
CA THR A 93 3.87 8.90 16.96
C THR A 93 2.52 9.45 17.41
N SER A 94 2.47 10.62 18.06
CA SER A 94 1.19 11.15 18.52
C SER A 94 0.35 11.63 17.34
N ASP A 95 -0.99 11.59 17.46
CA ASP A 95 -1.88 12.05 16.38
C ASP A 95 -1.67 13.54 16.04
N ALA A 96 -1.33 14.34 17.05
CA ALA A 96 -1.04 15.76 16.89
C ALA A 96 0.28 16.02 16.14
N ASP A 97 1.22 15.08 16.20
CA ASP A 97 2.54 15.20 15.59
C ASP A 97 2.61 14.60 14.19
N LEU A 98 1.57 13.90 13.70
CA LEU A 98 1.59 13.20 12.41
C LEU A 98 2.01 14.14 11.26
N ALA A 99 1.38 15.30 11.13
CA ALA A 99 1.69 16.26 10.07
C ALA A 99 3.15 16.76 10.14
N THR A 100 3.63 17.05 11.35
CA THR A 100 5.00 17.51 11.58
C THR A 100 6.02 16.40 11.30
N ALA A 101 5.72 15.17 11.72
CA ALA A 101 6.56 14.01 11.46
C ALA A 101 6.69 13.71 9.96
N ILE A 102 5.58 13.74 9.22
CA ILE A 102 5.57 13.53 7.77
C ILE A 102 6.35 14.63 7.05
N ALA A 103 6.18 15.90 7.45
CA ALA A 103 6.96 17.02 6.91
C ALA A 103 8.46 16.91 7.21
N ALA A 104 8.83 16.33 8.36
CA ALA A 104 10.22 16.06 8.72
C ALA A 104 10.87 15.10 7.73
N LEU A 105 10.17 13.99 7.44
CA LEU A 105 10.64 12.93 6.55
C LEU A 105 10.81 13.45 5.13
N GLN A 106 9.94 14.35 4.69
CA GLN A 106 10.03 14.96 3.37
C GLN A 106 11.27 15.86 3.19
N ASN A 107 11.70 16.56 4.23
CA ASN A 107 12.87 17.45 4.16
C ASN A 107 14.20 16.74 4.47
N GLY A 108 14.12 15.44 4.82
CA GLY A 108 15.26 14.61 5.19
C GLY A 108 15.95 13.93 4.00
N ILE A 109 16.80 12.96 4.31
CA ILE A 109 17.38 12.06 3.30
C ILE A 109 16.31 11.05 2.92
N HIS A 110 15.96 11.00 1.63
CA HIS A 110 15.00 10.02 1.11
C HIS A 110 15.66 8.63 1.00
N THR A 111 15.32 7.76 1.94
CA THR A 111 15.60 6.33 1.93
C THR A 111 14.28 5.55 1.76
N GLU A 112 14.35 4.30 1.31
CA GLU A 112 13.17 3.42 1.22
C GLU A 112 12.41 3.35 2.56
N LEU A 113 13.15 3.26 3.67
CA LEU A 113 12.59 3.23 5.02
C LEU A 113 11.94 4.56 5.43
N SER A 114 12.50 5.70 5.02
CA SER A 114 11.90 7.00 5.27
C SER A 114 10.57 7.18 4.52
N THR A 115 10.50 6.69 3.27
CA THR A 115 9.30 6.74 2.44
C THR A 115 8.23 5.79 2.98
N ASP A 116 8.61 4.58 3.39
CA ASP A 116 7.69 3.64 4.04
C ASP A 116 7.10 4.24 5.32
N LEU A 117 7.93 4.82 6.20
CA LEU A 117 7.44 5.51 7.39
C LEU A 117 6.49 6.67 7.04
N GLN A 118 6.84 7.46 6.02
CA GLN A 118 6.03 8.58 5.56
C GLN A 118 4.63 8.12 5.14
N LEU A 119 4.54 7.04 4.34
CA LEU A 119 3.28 6.48 3.87
C LEU A 119 2.46 5.85 5.00
N ARG A 120 3.10 5.18 5.96
CA ARG A 120 2.42 4.63 7.15
C ARG A 120 1.79 5.72 8.01
N LEU A 121 2.54 6.81 8.26
CA LEU A 121 2.03 7.95 9.01
C LEU A 121 0.90 8.68 8.27
N LEU A 122 1.01 8.82 6.95
CA LEU A 122 -0.06 9.39 6.10
C LEU A 122 -1.33 8.55 6.13
N ARG A 123 -1.21 7.22 5.99
CA ARG A 123 -2.37 6.32 6.09
C ARG A 123 -3.03 6.42 7.46
N ARG A 124 -2.24 6.47 8.54
CA ARG A 124 -2.77 6.67 9.89
C ARG A 124 -3.47 8.02 10.03
N TRP A 125 -2.89 9.09 9.50
CA TRP A 125 -3.52 10.41 9.52
C TRP A 125 -4.84 10.42 8.74
N ALA A 126 -4.87 9.76 7.58
CA ALA A 126 -6.11 9.57 6.81
C ALA A 126 -7.17 8.78 7.60
N GLY A 127 -6.71 7.83 8.41
CA GLY A 127 -7.51 7.12 9.40
C GLY A 127 -7.99 7.96 10.60
N ILE A 128 -7.69 9.26 10.67
CA ILE A 128 -8.19 10.15 11.73
C ILE A 128 -8.95 11.31 11.10
N ASP A 129 -8.30 11.99 10.15
CA ASP A 129 -8.85 13.11 9.40
C ASP A 129 -8.39 13.01 7.93
N PRO A 130 -9.16 12.31 7.07
CA PRO A 130 -8.77 12.10 5.69
C PRO A 130 -8.79 13.40 4.87
N ALA A 131 -9.61 14.39 5.25
CA ALA A 131 -9.63 15.68 4.58
C ALA A 131 -8.36 16.48 4.88
N ALA A 132 -7.91 16.50 6.14
CA ALA A 132 -6.66 17.15 6.51
C ALA A 132 -5.44 16.46 5.87
N ALA A 133 -5.39 15.12 5.90
CA ALA A 133 -4.32 14.35 5.27
C ALA A 133 -4.25 14.61 3.75
N ALA A 134 -5.40 14.55 3.06
CA ALA A 134 -5.48 14.86 1.64
C ALA A 134 -5.02 16.29 1.31
N GLY A 135 -5.51 17.28 2.05
CA GLY A 135 -5.16 18.68 1.84
C GLY A 135 -3.68 18.97 2.05
N TRP A 136 -3.04 18.25 2.98
CA TRP A 136 -1.59 18.30 3.18
C TRP A 136 -0.84 17.61 2.03
N THR A 137 -1.22 16.37 1.67
CA THR A 137 -0.58 15.61 0.59
C THR A 137 -0.59 16.34 -0.74
N THR A 138 -1.72 16.94 -1.12
CA THR A 138 -1.83 17.69 -2.38
C THR A 138 -0.96 18.96 -2.39
N ARG A 139 -0.72 19.58 -1.22
CA ARG A 139 0.07 20.81 -1.11
C ARG A 139 1.57 20.54 -1.04
N GLU A 140 1.96 19.57 -0.24
CA GLU A 140 3.35 19.36 0.14
C GLU A 140 4.05 18.31 -0.73
N LEU A 141 3.36 17.22 -1.14
CA LEU A 141 3.99 16.13 -1.90
C LEU A 141 3.96 16.35 -3.41
N SER A 142 4.87 15.67 -4.10
CA SER A 142 4.88 15.62 -5.57
C SER A 142 5.41 14.28 -6.10
N GLY A 143 5.20 14.04 -7.40
CA GLY A 143 5.64 12.82 -8.08
C GLY A 143 4.91 11.56 -7.61
N GLU A 144 5.60 10.43 -7.70
CA GLU A 144 5.07 9.09 -7.41
C GLU A 144 4.62 8.94 -5.95
N VAL A 145 5.39 9.48 -4.99
CA VAL A 145 5.04 9.42 -3.56
C VAL A 145 3.72 10.14 -3.27
N ARG A 146 3.42 11.24 -3.98
CA ARG A 146 2.11 11.91 -3.87
C ARG A 146 1.00 11.00 -4.40
N GLN A 147 1.19 10.39 -5.56
CA GLN A 147 0.18 9.52 -6.16
C GLN A 147 -0.13 8.34 -5.24
N GLU A 148 0.91 7.65 -4.76
CA GLU A 148 0.74 6.53 -3.82
C GLU A 148 0.04 6.97 -2.52
N ALA A 149 0.42 8.11 -1.95
CA ALA A 149 -0.24 8.66 -0.77
C ALA A 149 -1.72 8.97 -1.01
N LEU A 150 -2.07 9.60 -2.15
CA LEU A 150 -3.46 9.93 -2.49
C LEU A 150 -4.32 8.68 -2.68
N GLY A 151 -3.78 7.62 -3.31
CA GLY A 151 -4.47 6.33 -3.42
C GLY A 151 -4.73 5.70 -2.04
N ASN A 152 -3.73 5.69 -1.17
CA ASN A 152 -3.88 5.22 0.21
C ASN A 152 -4.92 6.02 1.01
N ILE A 153 -4.93 7.35 0.87
CA ILE A 153 -5.93 8.22 1.50
C ILE A 153 -7.32 7.92 0.94
N ALA A 154 -7.45 7.70 -0.37
CA ALA A 154 -8.71 7.36 -1.01
C ALA A 154 -9.32 6.07 -0.44
N ILE A 155 -8.50 5.02 -0.25
CA ILE A 155 -8.94 3.74 0.35
C ILE A 155 -9.42 3.97 1.79
N GLU A 156 -8.60 4.62 2.62
CA GLU A 156 -8.96 4.87 4.03
C GLU A 156 -10.23 5.73 4.16
N TRP A 157 -10.37 6.74 3.31
CA TRP A 157 -11.55 7.59 3.31
C TRP A 157 -12.78 6.82 2.83
N ALA A 158 -12.68 6.07 1.74
CA ALA A 158 -13.78 5.30 1.16
C ALA A 158 -14.30 4.23 2.13
N SER A 159 -13.43 3.58 2.88
CA SER A 159 -13.80 2.58 3.90
C SER A 159 -14.72 3.13 5.00
N ARG A 160 -14.70 4.45 5.22
CA ARG A 160 -15.47 5.16 6.26
C ARG A 160 -16.65 5.91 5.68
N ASN A 161 -16.44 6.57 4.55
CA ASN A 161 -17.42 7.40 3.90
C ASN A 161 -17.10 7.49 2.39
N LEU A 162 -17.67 6.55 1.65
CA LEU A 162 -17.51 6.44 0.20
C LEU A 162 -17.91 7.73 -0.54
N GLU A 163 -19.05 8.34 -0.19
CA GLU A 163 -19.54 9.55 -0.86
C GLU A 163 -18.55 10.71 -0.76
N LYS A 164 -18.03 10.98 0.44
CA LYS A 164 -17.02 12.03 0.65
C LYS A 164 -15.70 11.73 -0.06
N ALA A 165 -15.29 10.45 -0.11
CA ALA A 165 -14.07 10.05 -0.82
C ALA A 165 -14.21 10.29 -2.34
N ILE A 166 -15.36 9.95 -2.92
CA ILE A 166 -15.68 10.22 -4.33
C ILE A 166 -15.68 11.72 -4.61
N ASP A 167 -16.38 12.51 -3.78
CA ASP A 167 -16.47 13.96 -3.95
C ASP A 167 -15.10 14.62 -3.91
N TRP A 168 -14.26 14.21 -2.96
CA TRP A 168 -12.89 14.68 -2.86
C TRP A 168 -12.04 14.28 -4.08
N ALA A 169 -12.06 12.99 -4.44
CA ALA A 169 -11.26 12.48 -5.56
C ALA A 169 -11.61 13.20 -6.87
N LYS A 170 -12.90 13.46 -7.12
CA LYS A 170 -13.37 14.24 -8.28
C LYS A 170 -12.88 15.68 -8.31
N GLN A 171 -12.54 16.28 -7.17
CA GLN A 171 -12.08 17.66 -7.06
C GLN A 171 -10.55 17.80 -7.17
N LEU A 172 -9.80 16.70 -7.28
CA LEU A 172 -8.35 16.77 -7.45
C LEU A 172 -7.99 17.45 -8.79
N PRO A 173 -7.09 18.45 -8.77
CA PRO A 173 -6.83 19.29 -9.94
C PRO A 173 -5.98 18.60 -11.01
N ALA A 174 -5.06 17.71 -10.60
CA ALA A 174 -4.25 16.94 -11.53
C ALA A 174 -5.01 15.69 -11.96
N ILE A 175 -5.13 15.48 -13.27
CA ILE A 175 -5.89 14.36 -13.83
C ILE A 175 -5.35 13.01 -13.34
N ASP A 176 -4.04 12.83 -13.26
CA ASP A 176 -3.45 11.56 -12.82
C ASP A 176 -3.77 11.28 -11.34
N ASP A 177 -3.73 12.31 -10.50
CA ASP A 177 -4.10 12.21 -9.08
C ASP A 177 -5.60 11.88 -8.93
N GLN A 178 -6.46 12.53 -9.72
CA GLN A 178 -7.89 12.27 -9.78
C GLN A 178 -8.19 10.82 -10.20
N GLN A 179 -7.61 10.35 -11.31
CA GLN A 179 -7.82 9.00 -11.82
C GLN A 179 -7.35 7.94 -10.83
N ASN A 180 -6.18 8.13 -10.21
CA ASN A 180 -5.65 7.21 -9.22
C ASN A 180 -6.54 7.14 -7.95
N ALA A 181 -6.98 8.29 -7.44
CA ALA A 181 -7.85 8.33 -6.26
C ALA A 181 -9.24 7.72 -6.53
N LEU A 182 -9.83 7.98 -7.70
CA LEU A 182 -11.10 7.38 -8.09
C LEU A 182 -10.98 5.87 -8.29
N LEU A 183 -9.89 5.39 -8.91
CA LEU A 183 -9.60 3.97 -9.08
C LEU A 183 -9.49 3.26 -7.72
N SER A 184 -8.70 3.81 -6.80
CA SER A 184 -8.53 3.30 -5.45
C SER A 184 -9.86 3.28 -4.67
N THR A 185 -10.68 4.33 -4.84
CA THR A 185 -12.03 4.41 -4.26
C THR A 185 -12.95 3.33 -4.84
N ALA A 186 -12.87 3.04 -6.14
CA ALA A 186 -13.68 2.00 -6.78
C ALA A 186 -13.34 0.60 -6.26
N TYR A 187 -12.06 0.29 -6.06
CA TYR A 187 -11.65 -0.98 -5.46
C TYR A 187 -12.17 -1.15 -4.03
N GLU A 188 -12.10 -0.11 -3.21
CA GLU A 188 -12.63 -0.18 -1.85
C GLU A 188 -14.17 -0.33 -1.85
N ALA A 189 -14.85 0.47 -2.69
CA ALA A 189 -16.30 0.40 -2.85
C ALA A 189 -16.80 -0.98 -3.33
N ALA A 190 -15.99 -1.73 -4.08
CA ALA A 190 -16.38 -3.03 -4.62
C ALA A 190 -16.70 -4.04 -3.50
N ARG A 191 -16.07 -3.91 -2.33
CA ARG A 191 -16.23 -4.80 -1.18
C ARG A 191 -17.61 -4.68 -0.53
N THR A 192 -18.20 -3.49 -0.52
CA THR A 192 -19.45 -3.20 0.23
C THR A 192 -20.61 -2.78 -0.66
N THR A 193 -20.31 -2.09 -1.76
CA THR A 193 -21.29 -1.44 -2.65
C THR A 193 -20.87 -1.62 -4.12
N PRO A 194 -20.84 -2.87 -4.63
CA PRO A 194 -20.24 -3.17 -5.93
C PRO A 194 -20.92 -2.47 -7.11
N ARG A 195 -22.21 -2.14 -7.03
CA ARG A 195 -22.88 -1.33 -8.07
C ARG A 195 -22.38 0.12 -8.11
N GLN A 196 -22.07 0.72 -6.96
CA GLN A 196 -21.51 2.07 -6.90
C GLN A 196 -20.05 2.05 -7.36
N ALA A 197 -19.28 1.02 -6.98
CA ALA A 197 -17.92 0.79 -7.47
C ALA A 197 -17.89 0.69 -9.00
N LEU A 198 -18.84 -0.06 -9.58
CA LEU A 198 -18.96 -0.23 -11.01
C LEU A 198 -19.31 1.08 -11.72
N ALA A 199 -20.27 1.84 -11.18
CA ALA A 199 -20.62 3.16 -11.72
C ALA A 199 -19.40 4.10 -11.71
N LEU A 200 -18.63 4.09 -10.63
CA LEU A 200 -17.40 4.87 -10.52
C LEU A 200 -16.31 4.41 -11.50
N ALA A 201 -16.11 3.09 -11.65
CA ALA A 201 -15.12 2.54 -12.55
C ALA A 201 -15.41 2.89 -14.02
N VAL A 202 -16.68 2.90 -14.43
CA VAL A 202 -17.08 3.30 -15.79
C VAL A 202 -16.81 4.79 -16.08
N GLU A 203 -16.74 5.65 -15.05
CA GLU A 203 -16.39 7.07 -15.22
C GLU A 203 -14.89 7.33 -15.40
N LEU A 204 -14.02 6.34 -15.14
CA LEU A 204 -12.57 6.49 -15.31
C LEU A 204 -12.19 6.56 -16.79
N LEU A 205 -11.04 7.19 -17.06
CA LEU A 205 -10.47 7.23 -18.40
C LEU A 205 -10.12 5.82 -18.91
N GLU A 206 -10.23 5.64 -20.22
CA GLU A 206 -9.87 4.40 -20.91
C GLU A 206 -8.43 4.00 -20.64
N CYS A 207 -8.25 2.94 -19.84
CA CYS A 207 -6.96 2.31 -19.58
C CYS A 207 -7.16 0.88 -19.06
N PRO A 208 -6.13 0.02 -19.11
CA PRO A 208 -6.24 -1.35 -18.58
C PRO A 208 -6.67 -1.41 -17.11
N ALA A 209 -6.20 -0.48 -16.27
CA ALA A 209 -6.56 -0.43 -14.85
C ALA A 209 -8.06 -0.15 -14.63
N ARG A 210 -8.70 0.63 -15.51
CA ARG A 210 -10.16 0.81 -15.49
C ARG A 210 -10.87 -0.50 -15.77
N ASP A 211 -10.46 -1.20 -16.82
CA ASP A 211 -11.10 -2.44 -17.27
C ASP A 211 -11.00 -3.53 -16.19
N GLU A 212 -9.87 -3.57 -15.48
CA GLU A 212 -9.68 -4.39 -14.29
C GLU A 212 -10.63 -4.00 -13.14
N ALA A 213 -10.80 -2.70 -12.86
CA ALA A 213 -11.72 -2.22 -11.84
C ALA A 213 -13.20 -2.50 -12.19
N ILE A 214 -13.58 -2.34 -13.46
CA ILE A 214 -14.90 -2.72 -13.98
C ILE A 214 -15.14 -4.21 -13.75
N THR A 215 -14.18 -5.05 -14.17
CA THR A 215 -14.27 -6.51 -14.01
C THR A 215 -14.38 -6.87 -12.53
N HIS A 216 -13.52 -6.31 -11.68
CA HIS A 216 -13.54 -6.57 -10.24
C HIS A 216 -14.89 -6.19 -9.59
N ALA A 217 -15.40 -5.00 -9.86
CA ALA A 217 -16.68 -4.55 -9.32
C ALA A 217 -17.86 -5.40 -9.83
N ALA A 218 -17.85 -5.81 -11.10
CA ALA A 218 -18.86 -6.69 -11.66
C ALA A 218 -18.80 -8.10 -11.04
N THR A 219 -17.60 -8.65 -10.81
CA THR A 219 -17.40 -9.91 -10.08
C THR A 219 -17.95 -9.82 -8.66
N GLN A 220 -17.64 -8.75 -7.92
CA GLN A 220 -18.18 -8.54 -6.57
C GLN A 220 -19.71 -8.42 -6.59
N TRP A 221 -20.28 -7.72 -7.57
CA TRP A 221 -21.73 -7.63 -7.74
C TRP A 221 -22.35 -9.01 -7.98
N ALA A 222 -21.69 -9.86 -8.79
CA ALA A 222 -22.16 -11.20 -9.10
C ALA A 222 -22.22 -12.14 -7.89
N THR A 223 -21.40 -11.92 -6.86
CA THR A 223 -21.48 -12.71 -5.62
C THR A 223 -22.83 -12.52 -4.89
N VAL A 224 -23.50 -11.39 -5.11
CA VAL A 224 -24.79 -11.06 -4.44
C VAL A 224 -25.97 -11.13 -5.42
N GLN A 225 -25.84 -10.56 -6.62
CA GLN A 225 -26.89 -10.42 -7.63
C GLN A 225 -26.37 -10.84 -9.02
N PRO A 226 -26.06 -12.13 -9.22
CA PRO A 226 -25.38 -12.61 -10.44
C PRO A 226 -26.19 -12.40 -11.73
N THR A 227 -27.51 -12.61 -11.67
CA THR A 227 -28.38 -12.41 -12.84
C THR A 227 -28.38 -10.97 -13.33
N GLU A 228 -28.36 -10.01 -12.40
CA GLU A 228 -28.35 -8.58 -12.74
C GLU A 228 -26.98 -8.15 -13.23
N ALA A 229 -25.91 -8.66 -12.62
CA ALA A 229 -24.54 -8.43 -13.06
C ALA A 229 -24.32 -8.93 -14.50
N ALA A 230 -24.78 -10.15 -14.80
CA ALA A 230 -24.72 -10.71 -16.14
C ALA A 230 -25.54 -9.89 -17.14
N ALA A 231 -26.76 -9.49 -16.78
CA ALA A 231 -27.61 -8.66 -17.63
C ALA A 231 -26.97 -7.30 -17.96
N TRP A 232 -26.27 -6.69 -17.00
CA TRP A 232 -25.50 -5.48 -17.23
C TRP A 232 -24.28 -5.74 -18.14
N ALA A 233 -23.51 -6.81 -17.88
CA ALA A 233 -22.31 -7.11 -18.64
C ALA A 233 -22.60 -7.33 -20.13
N ILE A 234 -23.75 -7.93 -20.48
CA ILE A 234 -24.19 -8.08 -21.88
C ILE A 234 -24.31 -6.74 -22.62
N GLN A 235 -24.54 -5.63 -21.91
CA GLN A 235 -24.67 -4.29 -22.51
C GLN A 235 -23.33 -3.61 -22.80
N ILE A 236 -22.21 -4.19 -22.37
CA ILE A 236 -20.88 -3.66 -22.67
C ILE A 236 -20.66 -3.72 -24.20
N THR A 237 -20.34 -2.56 -24.78
CA THR A 237 -20.18 -2.42 -26.24
C THR A 237 -18.84 -2.96 -26.73
N ASP A 238 -17.77 -2.76 -25.95
CA ASP A 238 -16.47 -3.38 -26.21
C ASP A 238 -16.59 -4.90 -26.03
N GLU A 239 -16.40 -5.64 -27.11
CA GLU A 239 -16.57 -7.10 -27.12
C GLU A 239 -15.54 -7.82 -26.26
N SER A 240 -14.30 -7.37 -26.26
CA SER A 240 -13.22 -7.98 -25.47
C SER A 240 -13.47 -7.81 -23.98
N LEU A 241 -13.81 -6.58 -23.54
CA LEU A 241 -14.16 -6.30 -22.16
C LEU A 241 -15.44 -7.04 -21.76
N ARG A 242 -16.45 -7.08 -22.63
CA ARG A 242 -17.70 -7.81 -22.38
C ARG A 242 -17.43 -9.27 -22.07
N GLU A 243 -16.64 -9.95 -22.91
CA GLU A 243 -16.33 -11.36 -22.70
C GLU A 243 -15.52 -11.60 -21.42
N GLN A 244 -14.54 -10.75 -21.13
CA GLN A 244 -13.75 -10.84 -19.89
C GLN A 244 -14.63 -10.70 -18.64
N VAL A 245 -15.52 -9.70 -18.63
CA VAL A 245 -16.45 -9.47 -17.52
C VAL A 245 -17.44 -10.62 -17.38
N LEU A 246 -18.03 -11.11 -18.48
CA LEU A 246 -18.96 -12.23 -18.45
C LEU A 246 -18.32 -13.51 -17.95
N ALA A 247 -17.08 -13.80 -18.35
CA ALA A 247 -16.32 -14.94 -17.84
C ALA A 247 -16.08 -14.82 -16.33
N ALA A 248 -15.67 -13.65 -15.84
CA ALA A 248 -15.45 -13.40 -14.42
C ALA A 248 -16.75 -13.51 -13.59
N ILE A 249 -17.88 -13.02 -14.15
CA ILE A 249 -19.21 -13.17 -13.53
C ILE A 249 -19.62 -14.64 -13.49
N ALA A 250 -19.43 -15.40 -14.57
CA ALA A 250 -19.76 -16.82 -14.61
C ALA A 250 -19.01 -17.58 -13.51
N ILE A 251 -17.70 -17.32 -13.36
CA ILE A 251 -16.89 -17.95 -12.31
C ILE A 251 -17.44 -17.61 -10.91
N ALA A 252 -17.72 -16.33 -10.61
CA ALA A 252 -18.26 -15.94 -9.30
C ALA A 252 -19.69 -16.44 -9.05
N TRP A 253 -20.50 -16.60 -10.09
CA TRP A 253 -21.84 -17.17 -9.98
C TRP A 253 -21.78 -18.68 -9.67
N GLY A 254 -20.69 -19.36 -10.06
CA GLY A 254 -20.49 -20.79 -9.84
C GLY A 254 -20.65 -21.25 -8.39
N ASP A 255 -20.26 -20.41 -7.43
CA ASP A 255 -20.39 -20.69 -5.99
C ASP A 255 -21.84 -20.81 -5.52
N ARG A 256 -22.79 -20.20 -6.26
CA ARG A 256 -24.20 -20.11 -5.87
C ARG A 256 -25.11 -20.94 -6.76
N ASP A 257 -24.88 -20.91 -8.08
CA ASP A 257 -25.66 -21.67 -9.05
C ASP A 257 -24.74 -22.07 -10.23
N PRO A 258 -24.05 -23.21 -10.11
CA PRO A 258 -23.08 -23.63 -11.11
C PRO A 258 -23.73 -23.99 -12.46
N VAL A 259 -25.01 -24.38 -12.48
CA VAL A 259 -25.74 -24.66 -13.73
C VAL A 259 -25.94 -23.37 -14.50
N GLN A 260 -26.46 -22.33 -13.86
CA GLN A 260 -26.69 -21.03 -14.51
C GLN A 260 -25.37 -20.35 -14.89
N ALA A 261 -24.34 -20.47 -14.04
CA ALA A 261 -22.99 -19.99 -14.33
C ALA A 261 -22.41 -20.64 -15.60
N ALA A 262 -22.49 -21.97 -15.70
CA ALA A 262 -21.98 -22.67 -16.87
C ALA A 262 -22.81 -22.36 -18.14
N ASN A 263 -24.14 -22.23 -18.01
CA ASN A 263 -24.99 -21.78 -19.10
C ASN A 263 -24.65 -20.36 -19.58
N LEU A 264 -24.35 -19.43 -18.66
CA LEU A 264 -23.91 -18.07 -19.01
C LEU A 264 -22.64 -18.12 -19.86
N ALA A 265 -21.64 -18.90 -19.44
CA ALA A 265 -20.37 -19.05 -20.15
C ALA A 265 -20.55 -19.68 -21.55
N VAL A 266 -21.36 -20.73 -21.66
CA VAL A 266 -21.65 -21.40 -22.95
C VAL A 266 -22.41 -20.49 -23.92
N GLN A 267 -23.36 -19.70 -23.43
CA GLN A 267 -24.26 -18.91 -24.28
C GLN A 267 -23.72 -17.54 -24.64
N SER A 268 -22.86 -16.96 -23.80
CA SER A 268 -22.49 -15.53 -23.89
C SER A 268 -21.04 -15.29 -24.26
N LEU A 269 -20.17 -16.32 -24.22
CA LEU A 269 -18.77 -16.22 -24.62
C LEU A 269 -18.57 -16.85 -25.99
N SER A 270 -17.69 -16.28 -26.81
CA SER A 270 -17.28 -16.91 -28.06
C SER A 270 -16.52 -18.22 -27.79
N PRO A 271 -16.70 -19.26 -28.63
CA PRO A 271 -15.93 -20.49 -28.52
C PRO A 271 -14.42 -20.24 -28.57
N GLY A 272 -13.70 -20.77 -27.59
CA GLY A 272 -12.25 -20.61 -27.48
C GLY A 272 -11.75 -20.67 -26.04
N ARG A 273 -10.48 -20.32 -25.83
CA ARG A 273 -9.80 -20.49 -24.53
C ARG A 273 -10.53 -19.82 -23.36
N LEU A 274 -11.02 -18.60 -23.54
CA LEU A 274 -11.69 -17.87 -22.46
C LEU A 274 -12.97 -18.58 -21.99
N GLN A 275 -13.76 -19.10 -22.93
CA GLN A 275 -14.95 -19.89 -22.63
C GLN A 275 -14.55 -21.21 -21.93
N ASP A 276 -13.56 -21.92 -22.46
CA ASP A 276 -13.08 -23.17 -21.89
C ASP A 276 -12.60 -22.98 -20.45
N ASP A 277 -11.78 -21.96 -20.20
CA ASP A 277 -11.23 -21.65 -18.88
C ASP A 277 -12.34 -21.28 -17.87
N ALA A 278 -13.35 -20.51 -18.30
CA ALA A 278 -14.50 -20.16 -17.46
C ALA A 278 -15.35 -21.39 -17.11
N ILE A 279 -15.69 -22.22 -18.10
CA ILE A 279 -16.47 -23.45 -17.88
C ILE A 279 -15.70 -24.41 -16.98
N ILE A 280 -14.40 -24.64 -17.23
CA ILE A 280 -13.55 -25.50 -16.41
C ILE A 280 -13.53 -25.00 -14.97
N SER A 281 -13.38 -23.69 -14.75
CA SER A 281 -13.35 -23.10 -13.41
C SER A 281 -14.67 -23.34 -12.66
N VAL A 282 -15.81 -23.11 -13.33
CA VAL A 282 -17.15 -23.35 -12.76
C VAL A 282 -17.33 -24.84 -12.44
N VAL A 283 -17.02 -25.73 -13.38
CA VAL A 283 -17.18 -27.19 -13.21
C VAL A 283 -16.24 -27.72 -12.12
N GLN A 284 -15.00 -27.25 -12.03
CA GLN A 284 -14.06 -27.66 -10.98
C GLN A 284 -14.60 -27.32 -9.59
N HIS A 285 -15.16 -26.13 -9.40
CA HIS A 285 -15.79 -25.76 -8.14
C HIS A 285 -17.07 -26.58 -7.89
N TRP A 286 -17.88 -26.78 -8.93
CA TRP A 286 -19.12 -27.56 -8.86
C TRP A 286 -18.86 -29.01 -8.44
N VAL A 287 -17.87 -29.69 -9.02
CA VAL A 287 -17.52 -31.08 -8.69
C VAL A 287 -17.11 -31.24 -7.22
N GLN A 288 -16.51 -30.20 -6.61
CA GLN A 288 -16.14 -30.25 -5.18
C GLN A 288 -17.35 -30.29 -4.25
N THR A 289 -18.50 -29.76 -4.69
CA THR A 289 -19.71 -29.67 -3.85
C THR A 289 -20.80 -30.66 -4.28
N GLN A 290 -20.97 -30.89 -5.58
CA GLN A 290 -22.06 -31.69 -6.17
C GLN A 290 -21.58 -32.49 -7.41
N PRO A 291 -20.76 -33.55 -7.23
CA PRO A 291 -20.14 -34.27 -8.34
C PRO A 291 -21.13 -34.98 -9.27
N GLU A 292 -22.22 -35.56 -8.75
CA GLU A 292 -23.23 -36.23 -9.59
C GLU A 292 -23.99 -35.23 -10.48
N ALA A 293 -24.31 -34.05 -9.94
CA ALA A 293 -24.99 -33.00 -10.69
C ALA A 293 -24.06 -32.41 -11.77
N ALA A 294 -22.79 -32.20 -11.44
CA ALA A 294 -21.79 -31.77 -12.41
C ALA A 294 -21.61 -32.80 -13.54
N ALA A 295 -21.52 -34.09 -13.21
CA ALA A 295 -21.39 -35.16 -14.19
C ALA A 295 -22.62 -35.31 -15.10
N ALA A 296 -23.82 -34.96 -14.63
CA ALA A 296 -25.03 -34.98 -15.43
C ALA A 296 -25.14 -33.79 -16.40
N TRP A 297 -24.38 -32.72 -16.17
CA TRP A 297 -24.37 -31.53 -17.01
C TRP A 297 -23.36 -31.60 -18.16
N VAL A 298 -22.20 -32.22 -17.93
CA VAL A 298 -21.13 -32.45 -18.94
C VAL A 298 -21.57 -33.49 -19.97
#